data_AF-A0A0B7A6X4-F1
#
_entry.id   AF-A0A0B7A6X4-F1
#
_cell.length_a   1.000
_cell.length_b   1.000
_cell.length_c   1.000
_cell.angle_alpha   90.00
_cell.angle_beta   90.00
_cell.angle_gamma   90.00
#
_symmetry.space_group_name_H-M   'P 1'
#
loop_
_entity.id
_entity.type
_entity.pdbx_description
1 polymer ?
#
loop_
_entity_poly.entity_id
_entity_poly.type
_entity_poly.pdbx_seq_one_letter_code
_entity_poly.pdbx_strand_id
1 'polypeptide(L)'
;STTSDMKSFTRHSVAVIALCVLIGQVSAGDVVTDFWKCLNGNYSDINEVNDDISSQPTHDLVVANFIPVTTPALPGPGIYAVETLNGQVLRMKLWSLSAGSKNVVNAKVYTIKTTSISGDFNPGDFLAALKPDDLSSDHDCVANFMQLSSGTFTGGGLGCDDNAVGTNSVYAGIIECDRFEINIPNSAPEATASSPYVLVRQGGSYPLPNIPTA
;
A
#
# COMPACT_ATOMS: atom_id res chain seq x y z
N SER A 1 -31.03 39.08 -17.57
CA SER A 1 -30.42 38.22 -16.53
C SER A 1 -30.23 36.83 -17.09
N THR A 2 -29.23 36.63 -17.96
CA THR A 2 -29.01 35.36 -18.70
C THR A 2 -27.52 35.02 -18.79
N THR A 3 -26.66 36.04 -18.80
CA THR A 3 -25.19 35.87 -18.79
C THR A 3 -24.63 35.36 -17.46
N SER A 4 -25.33 35.62 -16.35
CA SER A 4 -24.95 35.11 -15.01
C SER A 4 -25.22 33.60 -14.88
N ASP A 5 -26.35 33.14 -15.44
CA ASP A 5 -26.76 31.73 -15.38
C ASP A 5 -25.90 30.85 -16.27
N MET A 6 -25.49 31.34 -17.46
CA MET A 6 -24.53 30.63 -18.31
C MET A 6 -23.17 30.44 -17.64
N LYS A 7 -22.65 31.46 -16.94
CA LYS A 7 -21.38 31.34 -16.20
C LYS A 7 -21.48 30.34 -15.04
N SER A 8 -22.63 30.31 -14.36
CA SER A 8 -22.90 29.33 -13.31
C SER A 8 -22.92 27.91 -13.89
N PHE A 9 -23.64 27.68 -15.00
CA PHE A 9 -23.72 26.38 -15.64
C PHE A 9 -22.34 25.88 -16.09
N THR A 10 -21.54 26.71 -16.78
CA THR A 10 -20.20 26.31 -17.22
C THR A 10 -19.28 25.97 -16.04
N ARG A 11 -19.34 26.72 -14.93
CA ARG A 11 -18.49 26.47 -13.76
C ARG A 11 -18.85 25.16 -13.05
N HIS A 12 -20.14 24.85 -12.96
CA HIS A 12 -20.60 23.58 -12.37
C HIS A 12 -20.35 22.40 -13.31
N SER A 13 -20.54 22.56 -14.63
CA SER A 13 -20.22 21.51 -15.61
C SER A 13 -18.73 21.20 -15.66
N VAL A 14 -17.85 22.21 -15.57
CA VAL A 14 -16.40 21.98 -15.51
C VAL A 14 -16.00 21.29 -14.20
N ALA A 15 -16.62 21.65 -13.06
CA ALA A 15 -16.36 20.97 -11.79
C ALA A 15 -16.85 19.52 -11.81
N VAL A 16 -18.01 19.24 -12.40
CA VAL A 16 -18.54 17.87 -12.55
C VAL A 16 -17.70 17.06 -13.53
N ILE A 17 -17.27 17.64 -14.66
CA ILE A 17 -16.38 16.96 -15.60
C ILE A 17 -15.01 16.71 -14.96
N ALA A 18 -14.45 17.67 -14.21
CA ALA A 18 -13.21 17.47 -13.47
C ALA A 18 -13.34 16.38 -12.40
N LEU A 19 -14.46 16.35 -11.66
CA LEU A 19 -14.77 15.30 -10.71
C LEU A 19 -14.92 13.93 -11.40
N CYS A 20 -15.61 13.87 -12.55
CA CYS A 20 -15.74 12.66 -13.35
C CYS A 20 -14.43 12.21 -14.00
N VAL A 21 -13.51 13.13 -14.33
CA VAL A 21 -12.18 12.81 -14.84
C VAL A 21 -11.27 12.31 -13.72
N LEU A 22 -11.34 12.91 -12.53
CA LEU A 22 -10.58 12.46 -11.35
C LEU A 22 -11.05 11.08 -10.87
N ILE A 23 -12.36 10.82 -10.84
CA ILE A 23 -12.93 9.50 -10.52
C ILE A 23 -12.73 8.53 -11.70
N GLY A 24 -12.83 9.01 -12.94
CA GLY A 24 -12.69 8.22 -14.17
C GLY A 24 -11.26 7.79 -14.49
N GLN A 25 -10.23 8.53 -14.03
CA GLN A 25 -8.84 8.12 -14.18
C GLN A 25 -8.47 6.92 -13.29
N VAL A 26 -9.25 6.64 -12.23
CA VAL A 26 -9.14 5.42 -11.41
C VAL A 26 -9.99 4.26 -11.99
N SER A 27 -10.82 4.53 -13.01
CA SER A 27 -11.74 3.56 -13.62
C SER A 27 -11.37 3.17 -15.05
N ALA A 28 -10.38 3.81 -15.67
CA ALA A 28 -9.93 3.52 -17.04
C ALA A 28 -8.60 2.75 -17.10
N GLY A 29 -7.96 2.51 -15.94
CA GLY A 29 -6.74 1.71 -15.81
C GLY A 29 -7.02 0.24 -15.58
N ASP A 30 -6.01 -0.60 -15.83
CA ASP A 30 -6.00 -1.97 -15.30
C ASP A 30 -5.98 -1.91 -13.76
N VAL A 31 -6.81 -2.71 -13.09
CA VAL A 31 -7.00 -2.70 -11.62
C VAL A 31 -5.67 -2.83 -10.85
N VAL A 32 -4.71 -3.57 -11.42
CA VAL A 32 -3.36 -3.70 -10.85
C VAL A 32 -2.62 -2.37 -10.92
N THR A 33 -2.68 -1.68 -12.05
CA THR A 33 -2.04 -0.37 -12.22
C THR A 33 -2.65 0.66 -11.29
N ASP A 34 -3.97 0.65 -11.13
CA ASP A 34 -4.66 1.58 -10.24
C ASP A 34 -4.30 1.31 -8.77
N PHE A 35 -4.24 0.04 -8.35
CA PHE A 35 -3.75 -0.33 -7.03
C PHE A 35 -2.29 0.08 -6.82
N TRP A 36 -1.44 -0.12 -7.83
CA TRP A 36 -0.01 0.20 -7.78
C TRP A 36 0.24 1.71 -7.68
N LYS A 37 -0.61 2.52 -8.33
CA LYS A 37 -0.62 3.99 -8.15
C LYS A 37 -1.12 4.38 -6.77
N CYS A 38 -2.18 3.73 -6.30
CA CYS A 38 -2.88 4.10 -5.09
C CYS A 38 -2.07 3.79 -3.82
N LEU A 39 -1.44 2.61 -3.75
CA LEU A 39 -0.71 2.16 -2.56
C LEU A 39 0.72 2.71 -2.47
N ASN A 40 1.32 3.17 -3.57
CA ASN A 40 2.73 3.60 -3.54
C ASN A 40 2.96 4.78 -2.61
N GLY A 41 4.14 4.92 -2.02
CA GLY A 41 4.48 6.08 -1.19
C GLY A 41 4.99 5.72 0.20
N ASN A 42 5.30 6.75 0.98
CA ASN A 42 5.64 6.63 2.39
C ASN A 42 4.40 6.96 3.20
N TYR A 43 4.04 6.14 4.17
CA TYR A 43 2.88 6.32 5.04
C TYR A 43 3.29 6.23 6.49
N SER A 44 2.66 7.01 7.36
CA SER A 44 2.88 6.95 8.80
C SER A 44 1.63 7.29 9.60
N ASP A 45 1.62 6.82 10.84
CA ASP A 45 0.60 7.09 11.86
C ASP A 45 1.04 8.23 12.77
N ILE A 46 2.00 9.06 12.32
CA ILE A 46 2.58 10.15 13.12
C ILE A 46 1.53 11.12 13.65
N ASN A 47 0.38 11.25 12.98
CA ASN A 47 -0.73 12.05 13.47
C ASN A 47 -1.36 11.43 14.73
N GLU A 48 -1.56 10.11 14.76
CA GLU A 48 -2.07 9.39 15.93
C GLU A 48 -1.07 9.50 17.10
N VAL A 49 0.23 9.31 16.82
CA VAL A 49 1.31 9.47 17.81
C VAL A 49 1.39 10.90 18.37
N ASN A 50 1.20 11.92 17.54
CA ASN A 50 1.24 13.32 17.99
C ASN A 50 0.01 13.72 18.81
N ASP A 51 -1.13 13.07 18.57
CA ASP A 51 -2.39 13.33 19.26
C ASP A 51 -2.52 12.51 20.56
N ASP A 52 -1.54 11.67 20.88
CA ASP A 52 -1.49 10.90 22.12
C ASP A 52 -1.58 11.79 23.37
N ILE A 53 -2.48 11.40 24.28
CA ILE A 53 -2.62 12.04 25.58
C ILE A 53 -1.91 11.24 26.65
N SER A 54 -1.24 11.92 27.57
CA SER A 54 -0.39 11.32 28.62
C SER A 54 -1.09 10.33 29.56
N SER A 55 -2.42 10.29 29.55
CA SER A 55 -3.24 9.40 30.38
C SER A 55 -3.66 8.09 29.69
N GLN A 56 -3.26 7.87 28.44
CA GLN A 56 -3.58 6.67 27.66
C GLN A 56 -2.31 5.96 27.19
N PRO A 57 -2.38 4.67 26.83
CA PRO A 57 -1.29 4.00 26.13
C PRO A 57 -0.91 4.79 24.88
N THR A 58 0.38 5.02 24.69
CA THR A 58 0.92 5.71 23.50
C THR A 58 1.02 4.74 22.33
N HIS A 59 0.80 5.25 21.13
CA HIS A 59 1.02 4.51 19.89
C HIS A 59 2.53 4.41 19.61
N ASP A 60 2.97 3.25 19.11
CA ASP A 60 4.29 3.14 18.49
C ASP A 60 4.26 3.86 17.13
N LEU A 61 5.36 4.50 16.75
CA LEU A 61 5.45 5.13 15.42
C LEU A 61 5.66 4.06 14.36
N VAL A 62 4.66 3.86 13.51
CA VAL A 62 4.71 2.99 12.34
C VAL A 62 4.99 3.82 11.08
N VAL A 63 5.96 3.37 10.29
CA VAL A 63 6.19 3.91 8.93
C VAL A 63 6.21 2.76 7.94
N ALA A 64 5.37 2.85 6.91
CA ALA A 64 5.26 1.89 5.83
C ALA A 64 5.63 2.54 4.49
N ASN A 65 6.66 2.01 3.83
CA ASN A 65 7.09 2.46 2.51
C ASN A 65 6.71 1.42 1.46
N PHE A 66 5.95 1.82 0.45
CA PHE A 66 5.57 1.00 -0.68
C PHE A 66 6.19 1.58 -1.95
N ILE A 67 7.28 0.97 -2.40
CA ILE A 67 8.04 1.43 -3.55
C ILE A 67 7.66 0.58 -4.77
N PRO A 68 7.13 1.18 -5.85
CA PRO A 68 6.90 0.51 -7.12
C PRO A 68 8.21 -0.01 -7.72
N VAL A 69 8.26 -1.30 -8.05
CA VAL A 69 9.46 -1.94 -8.62
C VAL A 69 9.13 -2.83 -9.81
N THR A 70 10.10 -2.96 -10.71
CA THR A 70 10.14 -4.04 -11.69
C THR A 70 11.47 -4.75 -11.49
N THR A 71 11.42 -6.05 -11.20
CA THR A 71 12.60 -6.88 -10.97
C THR A 71 12.44 -8.21 -11.70
N PRO A 72 13.52 -8.77 -12.28
CA PRO A 72 13.47 -10.11 -12.88
C PRO A 72 13.08 -11.22 -11.91
N ALA A 73 13.18 -10.99 -10.60
CA ALA A 73 12.79 -11.95 -9.57
C ALA A 73 11.28 -12.18 -9.46
N LEU A 74 10.46 -11.22 -9.94
CA LEU A 74 9.00 -11.28 -9.84
C LEU A 74 8.37 -11.54 -11.21
N PRO A 75 7.24 -12.28 -11.27
CA PRO A 75 6.54 -12.58 -12.51
C PRO A 75 5.71 -11.39 -13.07
N GLY A 76 5.64 -10.27 -12.36
CA GLY A 76 4.80 -9.11 -12.73
C GLY A 76 5.20 -7.82 -12.00
N PRO A 77 4.35 -6.77 -12.07
CA PRO A 77 4.56 -5.53 -11.33
C PRO A 77 4.77 -5.79 -9.84
N GLY A 78 5.76 -5.12 -9.25
CA GLY A 78 6.20 -5.36 -7.89
C GLY A 78 5.99 -4.18 -6.97
N ILE A 79 5.81 -4.46 -5.69
CA ILE A 79 5.98 -3.47 -4.61
C ILE A 79 7.07 -3.98 -3.67
N TYR A 80 8.12 -3.17 -3.47
CA TYR A 80 9.04 -3.36 -2.36
C TYR A 80 8.48 -2.63 -1.15
N ALA A 81 8.04 -3.41 -0.17
CA ALA A 81 7.40 -2.94 1.05
C ALA A 81 8.39 -2.98 2.21
N VAL A 82 8.57 -1.85 2.89
CA VAL A 82 9.41 -1.74 4.09
C VAL A 82 8.59 -1.14 5.20
N GLU A 83 8.49 -1.88 6.30
CA GLU A 83 7.80 -1.47 7.51
C GLU A 83 8.82 -1.23 8.63
N THR A 84 8.74 -0.07 9.27
CA THR A 84 9.56 0.26 10.43
C THR A 84 8.69 0.60 11.62
N LEU A 85 9.09 0.13 12.79
CA LEU A 85 8.47 0.44 14.08
C LEU A 85 9.48 1.22 14.91
N ASN A 86 9.13 2.43 15.35
CA ASN A 86 10.00 3.34 16.10
C ASN A 86 11.40 3.52 15.46
N GLY A 87 11.44 3.61 14.12
CA GLY A 87 12.66 3.79 13.33
C GLY A 87 13.50 2.53 13.12
N GLN A 88 13.10 1.36 13.65
CA GLN A 88 13.75 0.09 13.39
C GLN A 88 13.01 -0.68 12.30
N VAL A 89 13.74 -1.23 11.33
CA VAL A 89 13.16 -2.07 10.28
C VAL A 89 12.60 -3.33 10.91
N LEU A 90 11.28 -3.49 10.78
CA LEU A 90 10.55 -4.63 11.29
C LEU A 90 10.37 -5.68 10.20
N ARG A 91 9.96 -5.24 9.00
CA ARG A 91 9.68 -6.13 7.87
C ARG A 91 10.17 -5.55 6.56
N MET A 92 10.65 -6.42 5.69
CA MET A 92 10.89 -6.12 4.28
C MET A 92 10.31 -7.23 3.41
N LYS A 93 9.49 -6.85 2.43
CA LYS A 93 8.78 -7.77 1.55
C LYS A 93 8.82 -7.33 0.10
N LEU A 94 8.67 -8.31 -0.78
CA LEU A 94 8.34 -8.08 -2.18
C LEU A 94 6.96 -8.62 -2.48
N TRP A 95 6.10 -7.78 -3.03
CA TRP A 95 4.75 -8.15 -3.43
C TRP A 95 4.72 -8.24 -4.94
N SER A 96 4.34 -9.39 -5.49
CA SER A 96 4.02 -9.53 -6.91
C SER A 96 2.54 -9.33 -7.13
N LEU A 97 2.19 -8.33 -7.93
CA LEU A 97 0.81 -7.99 -8.23
C LEU A 97 0.32 -8.69 -9.48
N SER A 98 -0.94 -9.12 -9.46
CA SER A 98 -1.63 -9.70 -10.61
C SER A 98 -3.13 -9.42 -10.55
N ALA A 99 -3.77 -9.36 -11.71
CA ALA A 99 -5.22 -9.20 -11.78
C ALA A 99 -5.90 -10.54 -11.45
N GLY A 100 -6.83 -10.50 -10.50
CA GLY A 100 -7.77 -11.57 -10.20
C GLY A 100 -9.09 -11.41 -10.95
N SER A 101 -10.09 -12.21 -10.55
CA SER A 101 -11.44 -12.08 -11.09
C SER A 101 -12.16 -10.85 -10.52
N LYS A 102 -12.96 -10.14 -11.32
CA LYS A 102 -13.90 -9.11 -10.86
C LYS A 102 -13.24 -7.96 -10.06
N ASN A 103 -12.33 -7.22 -10.68
CA ASN A 103 -11.66 -6.05 -10.07
C ASN A 103 -10.91 -6.38 -8.77
N VAL A 104 -10.37 -7.59 -8.66
CA VAL A 104 -9.52 -8.00 -7.55
C VAL A 104 -8.06 -7.90 -7.99
N VAL A 105 -7.20 -7.41 -7.10
CA VAL A 105 -5.76 -7.54 -7.18
C VAL A 105 -5.32 -8.66 -6.24
N ASN A 106 -4.59 -9.63 -6.77
CA ASN A 106 -3.88 -10.61 -5.96
C ASN A 106 -2.43 -10.15 -5.79
N ALA A 107 -2.02 -9.96 -4.54
CA ALA A 107 -0.66 -9.64 -4.16
C ALA A 107 -0.03 -10.86 -3.50
N LYS A 108 0.82 -11.58 -4.25
CA LYS A 108 1.62 -12.66 -3.68
C LYS A 108 2.83 -12.07 -2.97
N VAL A 109 3.00 -12.38 -1.69
CA VAL A 109 4.00 -11.75 -0.85
C VAL A 109 5.19 -12.69 -0.66
N TYR A 110 6.40 -12.14 -0.81
CA TYR A 110 7.67 -12.85 -0.77
C TYR A 110 8.55 -12.26 0.34
N THR A 111 9.12 -13.15 1.13
CA THR A 111 10.26 -12.87 2.02
C THR A 111 11.54 -12.91 1.20
N ILE A 112 12.41 -11.93 1.42
CA ILE A 112 13.75 -11.91 0.83
C ILE A 112 14.68 -12.69 1.76
N LYS A 113 15.33 -13.73 1.25
CA LYS A 113 16.16 -14.65 2.06
C LYS A 113 17.47 -14.00 2.54
N THR A 114 17.93 -12.97 1.86
CA THR A 114 19.22 -12.33 2.14
C THR A 114 19.11 -11.38 3.32
N THR A 115 19.92 -11.61 4.36
CA THR A 115 19.96 -10.82 5.61
C THR A 115 21.01 -9.70 5.59
N SER A 116 21.85 -9.63 4.56
CA SER A 116 22.96 -8.68 4.48
C SER A 116 22.55 -7.39 3.77
N ILE A 117 21.88 -6.51 4.49
CA ILE A 117 21.84 -5.08 4.17
C ILE A 117 23.16 -4.49 4.70
N SER A 118 24.18 -4.37 3.86
CA SER A 118 25.43 -3.71 4.27
C SER A 118 25.22 -2.18 4.40
N GLY A 119 26.17 -1.47 5.03
CA GLY A 119 26.12 -0.01 5.17
C GLY A 119 26.10 0.77 3.84
N ASP A 120 26.41 0.10 2.73
CA ASP A 120 26.38 0.64 1.36
C ASP A 120 25.13 0.19 0.58
N PHE A 121 24.05 -0.16 1.28
CA PHE A 121 22.82 -0.66 0.65
C PHE A 121 22.20 0.39 -0.29
N ASN A 122 22.28 0.10 -1.59
CA ASN A 122 21.49 0.76 -2.61
C ASN A 122 20.27 -0.11 -2.93
N PRO A 123 19.03 0.32 -2.59
CA PRO A 123 17.82 -0.42 -2.89
C PRO A 123 17.68 -0.75 -4.38
N GLY A 124 18.09 0.17 -5.27
CA GLY A 124 17.99 -0.04 -6.72
C GLY A 124 18.88 -1.18 -7.22
N ASP A 125 20.16 -1.18 -6.83
CA ASP A 125 21.11 -2.22 -7.23
C ASP A 125 20.73 -3.58 -6.63
N PHE A 126 20.31 -3.57 -5.37
CA PHE A 126 19.81 -4.76 -4.69
C PHE A 126 18.61 -5.37 -5.41
N LEU A 127 17.58 -4.57 -5.68
CA LEU A 127 16.36 -5.03 -6.35
C LEU A 127 16.62 -5.52 -7.77
N ALA A 128 17.56 -4.90 -8.49
CA ALA A 128 17.98 -5.32 -9.83
C ALA A 128 18.75 -6.65 -9.84
N ALA A 129 19.50 -6.94 -8.77
CA ALA A 129 20.29 -8.16 -8.63
C ALA A 129 19.51 -9.38 -8.12
N LEU A 130 18.32 -9.17 -7.52
CA LEU A 130 17.49 -10.25 -7.00
C LEU A 130 17.10 -11.26 -8.09
N LYS A 131 17.15 -12.53 -7.71
CA LYS A 131 16.69 -13.67 -8.52
C LYS A 131 15.49 -14.33 -7.85
N PRO A 132 14.68 -15.10 -8.60
CA PRO A 132 13.57 -15.85 -8.00
C PRO A 132 13.99 -16.75 -6.83
N ASP A 133 15.19 -17.35 -6.91
CA ASP A 133 15.73 -18.22 -5.86
C ASP A 133 16.08 -17.47 -4.56
N ASP A 134 16.28 -16.16 -4.61
CA ASP A 134 16.53 -15.31 -3.44
C ASP A 134 15.24 -15.01 -2.65
N LEU A 135 14.10 -15.42 -3.19
CA LEU A 135 12.78 -15.21 -2.60
C LEU A 135 12.23 -16.51 -2.01
N SER A 136 11.52 -16.40 -0.89
CA SER A 136 10.65 -17.45 -0.37
C SER A 136 9.26 -16.90 -0.15
N SER A 137 8.25 -17.65 -0.60
CA SER A 137 6.86 -17.40 -0.25
C SER A 137 6.30 -18.68 0.35
N ASP A 138 5.55 -18.57 1.44
CA ASP A 138 4.56 -19.61 1.75
C ASP A 138 3.55 -19.66 0.58
N HIS A 139 3.11 -20.85 0.18
CA HIS A 139 2.12 -21.01 -0.89
C HIS A 139 0.79 -20.31 -0.56
N ASP A 140 0.48 -20.13 0.72
CA ASP A 140 -0.75 -19.50 1.19
C ASP A 140 -0.61 -17.99 1.50
N CYS A 141 0.57 -17.41 1.24
CA CYS A 141 0.88 -16.01 1.51
C CYS A 141 0.46 -15.10 0.33
N VAL A 142 -0.86 -14.94 0.19
CA VAL A 142 -1.49 -14.06 -0.80
C VAL A 142 -2.45 -13.10 -0.11
N ALA A 143 -2.28 -11.81 -0.37
CA ALA A 143 -3.26 -10.78 -0.01
C ALA A 143 -4.15 -10.47 -1.21
N ASN A 144 -5.44 -10.27 -0.96
CA ASN A 144 -6.43 -9.99 -1.99
C ASN A 144 -7.12 -8.66 -1.71
N PHE A 145 -7.20 -7.81 -2.72
CA PHE A 145 -7.82 -6.48 -2.61
C PHE A 145 -8.83 -6.26 -3.73
N MET A 146 -10.08 -6.02 -3.37
CA MET A 146 -11.15 -5.70 -4.32
C MET A 146 -11.26 -4.19 -4.47
N GLN A 147 -11.23 -3.71 -5.71
CA GLN A 147 -11.52 -2.32 -6.02
C GLN A 147 -13.05 -2.08 -5.98
N LEU A 148 -13.45 -1.10 -5.19
CA LEU A 148 -14.83 -0.64 -5.10
C LEU A 148 -15.12 0.40 -6.19
N SER A 149 -16.39 0.69 -6.44
CA SER A 149 -16.82 1.70 -7.41
C SER A 149 -16.35 3.13 -7.08
N SER A 150 -15.99 3.38 -5.82
CA SER A 150 -15.36 4.62 -5.36
C SER A 150 -13.89 4.75 -5.79
N GLY A 151 -13.27 3.69 -6.32
CA GLY A 151 -11.84 3.63 -6.60
C GLY A 151 -10.98 3.24 -5.38
N THR A 152 -11.60 3.07 -4.21
CA THR A 152 -10.93 2.56 -2.99
C THR A 152 -10.78 1.04 -3.07
N PHE A 153 -9.81 0.49 -2.36
CA PHE A 153 -9.57 -0.94 -2.28
C PHE A 153 -9.90 -1.45 -0.90
N THR A 154 -10.55 -2.61 -0.81
CA THR A 154 -10.79 -3.30 0.46
C THR A 154 -10.29 -4.73 0.36
N GLY A 155 -9.66 -5.22 1.43
CA GLY A 155 -9.03 -6.51 1.36
C GLY A 155 -8.08 -6.78 2.50
N GLY A 156 -7.27 -7.80 2.31
CA GLY A 156 -6.36 -8.27 3.34
C GLY A 156 -5.63 -9.55 2.97
N GLY A 157 -4.75 -9.97 3.86
CA GLY A 157 -3.97 -11.19 3.75
C GLY A 157 -3.58 -11.74 5.11
N LEU A 158 -3.09 -12.98 5.13
CA LEU A 158 -2.50 -13.58 6.32
C LEU A 158 -1.13 -12.94 6.62
N GLY A 159 -0.76 -12.88 7.89
CA GLY A 159 0.58 -12.53 8.33
C GLY A 159 1.62 -13.49 7.74
N CYS A 160 2.38 -13.02 6.74
CA CYS A 160 3.30 -13.83 5.94
C CYS A 160 4.66 -14.13 6.58
N ASP A 161 4.84 -13.73 7.83
CA ASP A 161 6.07 -13.91 8.62
C ASP A 161 5.87 -14.68 9.92
N ASP A 162 4.62 -14.92 10.29
CA ASP A 162 4.32 -15.43 11.61
C ASP A 162 4.46 -16.95 11.58
N ASN A 163 5.61 -17.43 12.05
CA ASN A 163 5.80 -18.82 12.51
C ASN A 163 4.83 -19.24 13.64
N ALA A 164 3.82 -18.42 13.95
CA ALA A 164 2.70 -18.72 14.82
C ALA A 164 1.76 -19.71 14.12
N VAL A 165 2.19 -20.96 14.07
CA VAL A 165 1.34 -22.12 13.79
C VAL A 165 0.11 -22.04 14.71
N GLY A 166 -1.04 -21.61 14.18
CA GLY A 166 -2.33 -21.70 14.87
C GLY A 166 -3.16 -20.41 14.99
N THR A 167 -2.66 -19.23 14.64
CA THR A 167 -3.47 -18.00 14.61
C THR A 167 -3.51 -17.42 13.20
N ASN A 168 -4.67 -17.52 12.54
CA ASN A 168 -4.97 -16.85 11.27
C ASN A 168 -5.04 -15.34 11.50
N SER A 169 -3.88 -14.73 11.71
CA SER A 169 -3.72 -13.31 11.92
C SER A 169 -3.92 -12.62 10.57
N VAL A 170 -5.16 -12.20 10.32
CA VAL A 170 -5.58 -11.53 9.08
C VAL A 170 -5.35 -10.03 9.24
N TYR A 171 -4.45 -9.47 8.44
CA TYR A 171 -4.37 -8.03 8.22
C TYR A 171 -5.47 -7.67 7.22
N ALA A 172 -6.43 -6.86 7.63
CA ALA A 172 -7.54 -6.46 6.78
C ALA A 172 -7.82 -4.96 6.90
N GLY A 173 -8.13 -4.34 5.77
CA GLY A 173 -8.22 -2.89 5.74
C GLY A 173 -8.89 -2.31 4.51
N ILE A 174 -8.92 -0.99 4.52
CA ILE A 174 -9.34 -0.14 3.42
C ILE A 174 -8.13 0.67 2.99
N ILE A 175 -7.85 0.67 1.69
CA ILE A 175 -6.79 1.45 1.07
C ILE A 175 -7.44 2.50 0.19
N GLU A 176 -7.22 3.75 0.58
CA GLU A 176 -7.41 4.94 -0.24
C GLU A 176 -6.03 5.40 -0.72
N CYS A 177 -5.98 6.28 -1.72
CA CYS A 177 -4.69 6.59 -2.34
C CYS A 177 -3.81 7.48 -1.47
N ASP A 178 -4.37 8.20 -0.51
CA ASP A 178 -3.66 9.05 0.45
C ASP A 178 -3.67 8.50 1.88
N ARG A 179 -4.47 7.47 2.17
CA ARG A 179 -4.54 6.85 3.49
C ARG A 179 -4.94 5.38 3.42
N PHE A 180 -4.51 4.59 4.39
CA PHE A 180 -5.10 3.28 4.58
C PHE A 180 -5.29 2.98 6.06
N GLU A 181 -6.38 2.25 6.32
CA GLU A 181 -6.81 1.86 7.65
C GLU A 181 -6.67 0.35 7.75
N ILE A 182 -5.84 -0.13 8.68
CA ILE A 182 -5.57 -1.57 8.82
C ILE A 182 -5.91 -2.03 10.23
N ASN A 183 -6.72 -3.08 10.29
CA ASN A 183 -6.89 -3.86 11.49
C ASN A 183 -5.72 -4.83 11.59
N ILE A 184 -4.88 -4.59 12.59
CA ILE A 184 -3.73 -5.45 12.91
C ILE A 184 -4.19 -6.50 13.93
N PRO A 185 -3.84 -7.78 13.75
CA PRO A 185 -4.19 -8.83 14.69
C PRO A 185 -3.46 -8.63 16.03
N ASN A 186 -4.12 -8.95 17.16
CA ASN A 186 -3.56 -8.77 18.51
C ASN A 186 -2.24 -9.51 18.76
N SER A 187 -1.87 -10.48 17.92
CA SER A 187 -0.60 -11.20 18.01
C SER A 187 0.57 -10.45 17.36
N ALA A 188 0.31 -9.38 16.62
CA ALA A 188 1.33 -8.64 15.89
C ALA A 188 2.15 -7.75 16.83
N PRO A 189 3.44 -7.53 16.55
CA PRO A 189 4.29 -6.64 17.35
C PRO A 189 3.83 -5.17 17.32
N GLU A 190 3.11 -4.76 16.28
CA GLU A 190 2.55 -3.42 16.11
C GLU A 190 1.11 -3.32 16.64
N ALA A 191 0.68 -4.12 17.62
CA ALA A 191 -0.72 -4.10 18.05
C ALA A 191 -0.96 -3.08 19.18
N THR A 192 -1.64 -1.97 18.90
CA THR A 192 -2.30 -1.14 19.92
C THR A 192 -3.66 -1.71 20.31
N ALA A 193 -3.94 -1.75 21.63
CA ALA A 193 -4.99 -2.57 22.21
C ALA A 193 -6.46 -2.20 21.88
N SER A 194 -6.73 -1.17 21.05
CA SER A 194 -8.09 -0.63 20.96
C SER A 194 -8.55 -0.04 19.61
N SER A 195 -7.69 0.18 18.62
CA SER A 195 -8.08 0.86 17.36
C SER A 195 -7.34 0.32 16.14
N PRO A 196 -7.94 0.39 14.93
CA PRO A 196 -7.21 0.21 13.68
C PRO A 196 -6.12 1.27 13.54
N TYR A 197 -5.02 0.92 12.89
CA TYR A 197 -3.98 1.87 12.53
C TYR A 197 -4.44 2.73 11.36
N VAL A 198 -4.25 4.05 11.46
CA VAL A 198 -4.56 5.00 10.39
C VAL A 198 -3.26 5.55 9.83
N LEU A 199 -2.82 4.99 8.71
CA LEU A 199 -1.57 5.35 8.06
C LEU A 199 -1.85 6.36 6.93
N VAL A 200 -1.30 7.56 7.05
CA VAL A 200 -1.48 8.66 6.09
C VAL A 200 -0.20 8.88 5.28
N ARG A 201 -0.36 9.08 3.97
CA ARG A 201 0.76 9.28 3.04
C ARG A 201 1.51 10.57 3.38
N GLN A 202 2.82 10.44 3.60
CA GLN A 202 3.75 11.52 3.81
C GLN A 202 4.40 11.91 2.47
N GLY A 203 3.91 13.01 1.89
CA GLY A 203 4.45 13.55 0.64
C GLY A 203 3.92 12.88 -0.63
N GLY A 204 4.73 12.89 -1.69
CA GLY A 204 4.32 12.45 -3.03
C GLY A 204 4.39 10.93 -3.25
N SER A 205 3.83 10.49 -4.38
CA SER A 205 3.99 9.14 -4.91
C SER A 205 5.37 8.92 -5.54
N TYR A 206 5.87 7.69 -5.46
CA TYR A 206 6.98 7.25 -6.29
C TYR A 206 6.54 7.12 -7.76
N PRO A 207 7.42 7.37 -8.75
CA PRO A 207 7.12 7.10 -10.15
C PRO A 207 6.92 5.60 -10.37
N LEU A 208 5.95 5.23 -11.21
CA LEU A 208 5.74 3.83 -11.58
C LEU A 208 6.75 3.42 -12.66
N PRO A 209 7.48 2.30 -12.49
CA PRO A 209 8.33 1.74 -13.53
C PRO A 209 7.57 1.51 -14.83
N ASN A 210 8.20 1.85 -15.96
CA ASN A 210 7.68 1.58 -17.31
C ASN A 210 6.32 2.22 -17.64
N ILE A 211 5.85 3.17 -16.83
CA ILE A 211 4.67 3.99 -17.12
C ILE A 211 5.13 5.43 -17.28
N PRO A 212 4.91 6.08 -18.45
CA PRO A 212 5.27 7.48 -18.62
C PRO A 212 4.59 8.35 -17.55
N THR A 213 5.37 9.21 -16.89
CA THR A 213 4.83 10.28 -16.06
C THR A 213 4.01 11.20 -16.95
N ALA A 214 2.70 11.31 -16.66
CA ALA A 214 1.81 12.27 -17.28
C ALA A 214 2.09 13.69 -16.78
#